data_AF-A0A536UAB6-F1
#
_entry.id   AF-A0A536UAB6-F1
#
_cell.length_a   1.000
_cell.length_b   1.000
_cell.length_c   1.000
_cell.angle_alpha   90.00
_cell.angle_beta   90.00
_cell.angle_gamma   90.00
#
_symmetry.space_group_name_H-M   'P 1'
#
loop_
_entity.id
_entity.type
_entity.pdbx_description
1 polymer ?
#
loop_
_entity_poly.entity_id
_entity_poly.type
_entity_poly.pdbx_seq_one_letter_code
_entity_poly.pdbx_strand_id
1 'polypeptide(L)' 'MSKFGGALALSLALALCVAACGERPQVVNYKQGSYQGKPDTPPYKAAPFNGDKTQWEHALETRAQNQNEYKRIR' A
#
# COMPACT_ATOMS: atom_id res chain seq x y z
N MET A 1 -30.60 42.95 -26.14
CA MET A 1 -29.35 42.41 -25.53
C MET A 1 -29.59 41.28 -24.51
N SER A 2 -30.75 41.16 -23.84
CA SER A 2 -30.97 40.11 -22.80
C SER A 2 -30.99 38.64 -23.29
N LYS A 3 -31.28 38.37 -24.56
CA LYS A 3 -31.39 36.99 -25.07
C LYS A 3 -30.04 36.23 -25.07
N PHE A 4 -28.94 36.93 -25.29
CA PHE A 4 -27.59 36.35 -25.25
C PHE A 4 -27.10 36.10 -23.82
N GLY A 5 -27.47 36.96 -22.86
CA GLY A 5 -27.14 36.76 -21.45
C GLY A 5 -27.84 35.55 -20.83
N GLY A 6 -29.11 35.32 -21.19
CA GLY A 6 -29.87 34.14 -20.73
C GLY A 6 -29.31 32.83 -21.28
N ALA A 7 -28.95 32.79 -22.56
CA ALA A 7 -28.34 31.61 -23.18
C ALA A 7 -26.97 31.26 -22.56
N LEU A 8 -26.16 32.27 -22.24
CA LEU A 8 -24.85 32.09 -21.60
C LEU A 8 -24.99 31.59 -20.15
N ALA A 9 -25.96 32.10 -19.40
CA ALA A 9 -26.23 31.64 -18.04
C ALA A 9 -26.70 30.17 -18.02
N LEU A 10 -27.53 29.77 -18.98
CA LEU A 10 -28.04 28.41 -19.07
C LEU A 10 -26.94 27.40 -19.46
N SER A 11 -26.08 27.77 -20.41
CA SER A 11 -24.97 26.91 -20.82
C SER A 11 -23.92 26.73 -19.72
N LEU A 12 -23.64 27.80 -18.96
CA LEU A 12 -22.72 27.74 -17.83
C LEU A 12 -23.26 26.85 -16.69
N ALA A 13 -24.56 26.96 -16.37
CA ALA A 13 -25.19 26.09 -15.38
C ALA A 13 -25.14 24.62 -15.78
N LEU A 14 -25.38 24.31 -17.06
CA LEU A 14 -25.31 22.94 -17.57
C LEU A 14 -23.89 22.36 -17.50
N ALA A 15 -22.87 23.16 -17.81
CA ALA A 15 -21.47 22.73 -17.73
C ALA A 15 -21.04 22.38 -16.29
N LEU A 16 -21.50 23.15 -15.30
CA LEU A 16 -21.20 22.90 -13.89
C LEU A 16 -21.89 21.62 -13.37
N CYS A 17 -23.11 21.33 -13.81
CA CYS A 17 -23.81 20.10 -13.44
C CYS A 17 -23.12 18.83 -13.99
N VAL A 18 -22.55 18.90 -15.20
CA VAL A 18 -21.83 17.76 -15.81
C VAL A 18 -20.48 17.51 -15.14
N ALA A 19 -19.83 18.55 -14.58
CA ALA A 19 -18.57 18.40 -13.85
C ALA A 19 -18.70 17.51 -12.59
N ALA A 20 -19.90 17.42 -11.99
CA ALA A 20 -20.17 16.55 -10.85
C ALA A 20 -20.12 15.05 -11.19
N CYS A 21 -20.30 14.67 -12.46
CA CYS A 21 -20.18 13.28 -12.92
C CYS A 21 -18.76 12.92 -13.38
N GLY A 22 -17.83 13.89 -13.39
CA GLY A 22 -16.44 13.72 -13.84
C GLY A 22 -15.46 13.33 -12.73
N GLU A 23 -15.96 12.84 -11.59
CA GLU A 23 -15.10 12.36 -10.51
C GLU A 23 -14.17 11.25 -11.02
N ARG A 24 -12.88 11.56 -11.07
CA ARG A 24 -11.83 10.55 -11.25
C ARG A 24 -11.78 9.69 -9.99
N PRO A 25 -11.52 8.38 -10.12
CA PRO A 25 -11.38 7.51 -8.96
C PRO A 25 -10.39 8.11 -7.94
N GLN A 26 -10.84 8.34 -6.70
CA GLN A 26 -10.00 8.80 -5.59
C GLN A 26 -9.18 7.64 -4.97
N VAL A 27 -9.03 6.55 -5.71
CA VAL A 27 -8.20 5.42 -5.32
C VAL A 27 -6.78 5.63 -5.84
N VAL A 28 -5.81 5.14 -5.08
CA VAL A 28 -4.40 5.15 -5.49
C VAL A 28 -4.26 4.46 -6.85
N ASN A 29 -3.58 5.12 -7.79
CA ASN A 29 -3.27 4.52 -9.08
C ASN A 29 -2.12 3.51 -8.88
N TYR A 30 -2.47 2.23 -8.78
CA TYR A 30 -1.50 1.16 -8.59
C TYR A 30 -0.70 0.94 -9.88
N LYS A 31 0.63 0.95 -9.78
CA LYS A 31 1.48 0.57 -10.91
C LYS A 31 1.57 -0.95 -10.94
N GLN A 32 1.18 -1.56 -12.05
CA GLN A 32 1.29 -2.99 -12.25
C GLN A 32 2.74 -3.45 -12.04
N GLY A 33 2.93 -4.50 -11.23
CA GLY A 33 4.26 -5.09 -10.99
C GLY A 33 5.10 -4.41 -9.90
N SER A 34 4.56 -3.45 -9.17
CA SER A 34 5.23 -2.84 -8.01
C SER A 34 4.30 -2.89 -6.80
N TYR A 35 4.88 -3.05 -5.61
CA TYR A 35 4.14 -2.92 -4.35
C TYR A 35 4.14 -1.45 -3.92
N GLN A 36 2.96 -0.83 -3.79
CA GLN A 36 2.78 0.57 -3.37
C GLN A 36 2.23 0.72 -1.94
N GLY A 37 2.14 -0.39 -1.19
CA GLY A 37 1.77 -0.35 0.22
C GLY A 37 2.93 0.11 1.12
N LYS A 38 2.70 0.10 2.43
CA LYS A 38 3.77 0.36 3.41
C LYS A 38 4.84 -0.73 3.28
N PRO A 39 6.13 -0.38 3.11
CA PRO A 39 7.19 -1.39 3.06
C PRO A 39 7.18 -2.29 4.30
N ASP A 40 7.31 -3.59 4.06
CA ASP A 40 7.45 -4.58 5.11
C ASP A 40 8.74 -4.32 5.88
N THR A 41 8.64 -4.44 7.21
CA THR A 41 9.78 -4.35 8.09
C THR A 41 10.33 -5.75 8.31
N PRO A 42 11.61 -6.01 7.94
CA PRO A 42 12.19 -7.34 8.17
C PRO A 42 12.15 -7.71 9.65
N PRO A 43 11.91 -9.00 9.99
CA PRO A 43 11.75 -9.45 11.37
C PRO A 43 13.01 -9.25 12.22
N TYR A 44 14.18 -9.18 11.59
CA TYR A 44 15.47 -8.93 12.23
C TYR A 44 15.80 -7.45 12.40
N LYS A 45 14.97 -6.51 11.93
CA LYS A 45 15.30 -5.07 11.94
C LYS A 45 15.38 -4.48 13.34
N ALA A 46 14.57 -4.98 14.28
CA ALA A 46 14.52 -4.50 15.65
C ALA A 46 15.39 -5.36 16.59
N ALA A 47 15.53 -4.91 17.84
CA ALA A 47 16.10 -5.75 18.89
C ALA A 47 15.38 -7.10 18.99
N PRO A 48 16.09 -8.21 19.28
CA PRO A 48 17.49 -8.26 19.71
C PRO A 48 18.52 -8.23 18.56
N PHE A 49 18.07 -8.40 17.30
CA PHE A 49 18.98 -8.59 16.16
C PHE A 49 19.46 -7.28 15.53
N ASN A 50 18.75 -6.17 15.75
CA ASN A 50 19.16 -4.81 15.38
C ASN A 50 19.62 -4.65 13.91
N GLY A 51 19.03 -5.42 13.00
CA GLY A 51 19.36 -5.44 11.58
C GLY A 51 20.26 -6.62 11.14
N ASP A 52 20.81 -7.40 12.07
CA ASP A 52 21.64 -8.55 11.74
C ASP A 52 20.79 -9.74 11.27
N LYS A 53 20.69 -9.89 9.95
CA LYS A 53 19.98 -10.98 9.30
C LYS A 53 20.63 -12.34 9.59
N THR A 54 21.95 -12.41 9.60
CA THR A 54 22.68 -13.67 9.77
C THR A 54 22.49 -14.21 11.18
N GLN A 55 22.57 -13.35 12.21
CA GLN A 55 22.28 -13.74 13.58
C GLN A 55 20.83 -14.23 13.74
N TRP A 56 19.88 -13.58 13.07
CA TRP A 56 18.47 -14.01 13.07
C TRP A 56 18.27 -15.38 12.41
N GLU A 57 18.91 -15.63 11.25
CA GLU A 57 18.85 -16.92 10.56
C GLU A 57 19.43 -18.05 11.45
N HIS A 58 20.59 -17.82 12.07
CA HIS A 58 21.17 -18.80 13.00
C HIS A 58 20.30 -19.05 14.24
N ALA A 59 19.62 -18.02 14.76
CA ALA A 59 18.67 -18.19 15.87
C ALA A 59 17.47 -19.05 15.45
N LEU A 60 16.96 -18.88 14.23
CA LEU A 60 15.90 -19.72 13.68
C LEU A 60 16.34 -21.17 13.49
N GLU A 61 17.53 -21.40 12.93
CA GLU A 61 18.10 -22.73 12.77
C GLU A 61 18.25 -23.42 14.12
N THR A 62 18.83 -22.73 15.10
CA THR A 62 19.01 -23.24 16.46
C THR A 62 17.67 -23.61 17.08
N ARG A 63 16.64 -22.75 16.93
CA ARG A 63 15.28 -23.05 17.39
C ARG A 63 14.75 -24.32 16.74
N ALA A 64 14.91 -24.47 15.42
CA ALA A 64 14.45 -25.65 14.70
C ALA A 64 15.15 -26.93 15.21
N GLN A 65 16.45 -26.88 15.48
CA GLN A 65 17.18 -28.03 16.04
C GLN A 65 16.72 -28.37 17.47
N ASN A 66 16.44 -27.36 18.29
CA ASN A 66 15.96 -27.57 19.65
C ASN A 66 14.53 -28.12 19.72
N GLN A 67 13.75 -27.97 18.65
CA GLN A 67 12.41 -28.53 18.52
C GLN A 67 12.41 -29.85 17.73
N ASN A 68 13.57 -30.36 17.30
CA ASN A 68 13.64 -31.58 16.52
C ASN A 68 13.67 -32.81 17.45
N GLU A 69 12.59 -33.58 17.52
CA GLU A 69 12.50 -34.78 18.36
C GLU A 69 13.61 -35.80 18.09
N TYR A 70 14.04 -35.99 16.85
CA TYR A 70 15.14 -36.90 16.52
C TYR A 70 16.46 -36.52 17.20
N LYS A 71 16.67 -35.22 17.47
CA LYS A 71 17.83 -34.72 18.22
C LYS A 71 17.62 -34.71 19.72
N ARG A 72 16.37 -34.66 20.19
CA ARG A 72 16.04 -34.61 21.63
C ARG A 72 16.03 -35.96 22.31
N ILE A 73 15.74 -37.03 21.56
CA ILE A 73 15.60 -38.40 22.10
C ILE A 73 16.82 -39.30 21.88
N ARG A 74 17.81 -38.84 21.11
CA ARG A 74 19.06 -39.57 20.87
C ARG A 74 20.11 -39.15 21.88
#